data_AF-A0A7D8YZ17-F1
#
_entry.id   AF-A0A7D8YZ17-F1
#
_cell.length_a   1.000
_cell.length_b   1.000
_cell.length_c   1.000
_cell.angle_alpha   90.00
_cell.angle_beta   90.00
_cell.angle_gamma   90.00
#
_symmetry.space_group_name_H-M   'P 1'
#
loop_
_entity.id
_entity.type
_entity.pdbx_description
1 polymer ?
#
loop_
_entity_poly.entity_id
_entity_poly.type
_entity_poly.pdbx_seq_one_letter_code
_entity_poly.pdbx_strand_id
1 'polypeptide(L)'
;MQVAKTYTLSPAEFPHLCLAPAGDVNGAGLTVKPCDEDSVVFKYSTKSGKLRNTNNKLCIDVKDGEKKNGTPAQLWGCYTCNKNQVFDFHGTTANNTVQWTGSDYCLDLTDGEGCEGTPVQLWRCVPGNTNQIWTVTEVHEEKCEDEASSGAAETYAAAAEEEPAPAPEVTARRRHFKDTARRH
;
A
#
# COMPACT_ATOMS: atom_id res chain seq x y z
N MET A 1 6.02 22.31 15.43
CA MET A 1 4.78 22.24 14.63
C MET A 1 4.60 20.78 14.21
N GLN A 2 3.50 20.11 14.56
CA GLN A 2 3.30 18.72 14.14
C GLN A 2 3.03 18.68 12.63
N VAL A 3 3.87 17.93 11.91
CA VAL A 3 3.80 17.79 10.46
C VAL A 3 2.80 16.68 10.15
N ALA A 4 1.83 16.95 9.28
CA ALA A 4 0.93 15.92 8.80
C ALA A 4 1.71 14.96 7.90
N LYS A 5 1.60 13.66 8.18
CA LYS A 5 2.32 12.55 7.54
C LYS A 5 1.43 11.84 6.53
N THR A 6 2.03 11.13 5.59
CA THR A 6 1.36 10.32 4.57
C THR A 6 1.45 8.85 4.91
N TYR A 7 0.37 8.11 4.63
CA TYR A 7 0.25 6.71 4.97
C TYR A 7 -0.46 5.94 3.86
N THR A 8 -0.10 4.66 3.71
CA THR A 8 -1.00 3.65 3.16
C THR A 8 -1.66 2.90 4.32
N LEU A 9 -2.88 2.41 4.09
CA LEU A 9 -3.66 1.64 5.06
C LEU A 9 -4.04 0.32 4.41
N SER A 10 -3.47 -0.79 4.85
CA SER A 10 -3.79 -2.13 4.32
C SER A 10 -4.62 -2.90 5.33
N PRO A 11 -5.65 -3.65 4.92
CA PRO A 11 -6.25 -4.65 5.81
C PRO A 11 -5.16 -5.60 6.30
N ALA A 12 -5.10 -5.89 7.61
CA ALA A 12 -3.98 -6.65 8.17
C ALA A 12 -3.87 -8.08 7.60
N GLU A 13 -4.98 -8.69 7.21
CA GLU A 13 -5.01 -10.00 6.55
C GLU A 13 -4.66 -9.95 5.06
N PHE A 14 -4.72 -8.77 4.42
CA PHE A 14 -4.49 -8.57 2.99
C PHE A 14 -3.47 -7.45 2.73
N PRO A 15 -2.18 -7.65 3.08
CA PRO A 15 -1.16 -6.60 3.04
C PRO A 15 -0.78 -6.11 1.64
N HIS A 16 -1.24 -6.80 0.58
CA HIS A 16 -1.02 -6.40 -0.82
C HIS A 16 -2.10 -5.43 -1.34
N LEU A 17 -3.18 -5.25 -0.57
CA LEU A 17 -4.25 -4.31 -0.87
C LEU A 17 -4.19 -3.13 0.10
N CYS A 18 -4.56 -1.96 -0.39
CA CYS A 18 -4.55 -0.71 0.33
C CYS A 18 -5.89 0.01 0.15
N LEU A 19 -6.32 0.70 1.20
CA LEU A 19 -7.46 1.60 1.20
C LEU A 19 -7.33 2.59 0.03
N ALA A 20 -8.40 2.72 -0.75
CA ALA A 20 -8.40 3.48 -1.99
C ALA A 20 -9.74 4.18 -2.22
N PRO A 21 -9.75 5.31 -2.94
CA PRO A 21 -10.96 5.85 -3.55
C PRO A 21 -11.58 4.86 -4.56
N ALA A 22 -12.90 4.64 -4.49
CA ALA A 22 -13.65 4.00 -5.57
C ALA A 22 -13.93 4.96 -6.75
N GLY A 23 -13.71 6.26 -6.55
CA GLY A 23 -13.86 7.33 -7.53
C GLY A 23 -13.27 8.64 -7.00
N ASP A 24 -13.30 9.70 -7.81
CA ASP A 24 -12.63 10.98 -7.56
C ASP A 24 -13.59 12.14 -7.27
N VAL A 25 -14.87 11.84 -7.03
CA VAL A 25 -15.93 12.82 -6.74
C VAL A 25 -16.44 12.71 -5.30
N ASN A 26 -17.13 13.76 -4.83
CA ASN A 26 -17.85 13.70 -3.56
C ASN A 26 -18.88 12.56 -3.56
N GLY A 27 -18.88 11.77 -2.49
CA GLY A 27 -19.74 10.61 -2.34
C GLY A 27 -19.18 9.33 -2.93
N ALA A 28 -17.99 9.36 -3.56
CA ALA A 28 -17.29 8.16 -3.95
C ALA A 28 -17.01 7.31 -2.69
N GLY A 29 -17.33 6.02 -2.75
CA GLY A 29 -17.03 5.08 -1.67
C GLY A 29 -15.53 4.90 -1.47
N LEU A 30 -15.17 4.31 -0.35
CA LEU A 30 -13.85 3.73 -0.14
C LEU A 30 -13.88 2.23 -0.46
N THR A 31 -12.77 1.76 -1.01
CA THR A 31 -12.54 0.37 -1.37
C THR A 31 -11.09 -0.02 -1.05
N VAL A 32 -10.67 -1.22 -1.42
CA VAL A 32 -9.27 -1.64 -1.40
C VAL A 32 -8.78 -1.96 -2.82
N LYS A 33 -7.54 -1.60 -3.12
CA LYS A 33 -6.86 -1.77 -4.42
C LYS A 33 -5.40 -2.18 -4.24
N PRO A 34 -4.71 -2.64 -5.29
CA PRO A 34 -3.26 -2.84 -5.25
C PRO A 34 -2.52 -1.63 -4.65
N CYS A 35 -1.57 -1.90 -3.74
CA CYS A 35 -0.84 -0.85 -3.02
C CYS A 35 0.15 -0.04 -3.87
N ASP A 36 0.41 -0.43 -5.11
CA ASP A 36 1.25 0.28 -6.07
C ASP A 36 0.51 1.37 -6.85
N GLU A 37 -0.79 1.56 -6.60
CA GLU A 37 -1.55 2.68 -7.18
C GLU A 37 -1.28 4.01 -6.47
N ASP A 38 -1.11 5.08 -7.25
CA ASP A 38 -0.94 6.46 -6.74
C ASP A 38 -2.10 6.94 -5.84
N SER A 39 -3.29 6.34 -6.00
CA SER A 39 -4.50 6.75 -5.29
C SER A 39 -4.59 6.23 -3.86
N VAL A 40 -3.71 5.32 -3.42
CA VAL A 40 -3.81 4.63 -2.12
C VAL A 40 -3.16 5.38 -0.94
N VAL A 41 -2.58 6.56 -1.20
CA VAL A 41 -1.86 7.33 -0.18
C VAL A 41 -2.76 8.40 0.45
N PHE A 42 -2.88 8.38 1.77
CA PHE A 42 -3.66 9.33 2.57
C PHE A 42 -2.76 10.15 3.50
N LYS A 43 -2.92 11.46 3.47
CA LYS A 43 -2.32 12.37 4.44
C LYS A 43 -3.16 12.39 5.71
N TYR A 44 -2.57 12.03 6.83
CA TYR A 44 -3.18 12.11 8.15
C TYR A 44 -2.66 13.32 8.95
N SER A 45 -3.57 14.02 9.61
CA SER A 45 -3.25 15.13 10.50
C SER A 45 -3.72 14.84 11.92
N THR A 46 -2.77 14.59 12.82
CA THR A 46 -3.02 14.39 14.27
C THR A 46 -3.73 15.57 14.95
N LYS A 47 -3.64 16.78 14.37
CA LYS A 47 -4.35 17.97 14.87
C LYS A 47 -5.84 17.96 14.56
N SER A 48 -6.22 17.36 13.43
CA SER A 48 -7.60 17.43 12.91
C SER A 48 -8.30 16.08 12.79
N GLY A 49 -7.58 14.96 12.97
CA GLY A 49 -8.08 13.61 12.74
C GLY A 49 -8.43 13.31 11.27
N LYS A 50 -8.11 14.21 10.35
CA LYS A 50 -8.51 14.06 8.94
C LYS A 50 -7.53 13.16 8.19
N LEU A 51 -8.08 12.16 7.50
CA LEU A 51 -7.42 11.37 6.46
C LEU A 51 -7.81 11.95 5.10
N ARG A 52 -6.90 12.68 4.47
CA ARG A 52 -7.11 13.30 3.15
C ARG A 52 -6.36 12.54 2.09
N ASN A 53 -7.06 12.01 1.09
CA ASN A 53 -6.44 11.38 -0.05
C ASN A 53 -5.49 12.35 -0.76
N THR A 54 -4.28 11.88 -1.08
CA THR A 54 -3.25 12.72 -1.68
C THR A 54 -3.48 12.95 -3.17
N ASN A 55 -4.23 12.09 -3.86
CA ASN A 55 -4.54 12.24 -5.28
C ASN A 55 -5.71 13.23 -5.49
N ASN A 56 -6.92 12.86 -5.06
CA ASN A 56 -8.15 13.63 -5.33
C ASN A 56 -8.46 14.72 -4.28
N LYS A 57 -7.65 14.83 -3.23
CA LYS A 57 -7.75 15.88 -2.20
C LYS A 57 -9.01 15.83 -1.31
N LEU A 58 -9.81 14.77 -1.40
CA LEU A 58 -10.99 14.55 -0.56
C LEU A 58 -10.62 13.88 0.77
N CYS A 59 -11.46 14.04 1.78
CA CYS A 59 -11.31 13.45 3.09
C CYS A 59 -12.21 12.23 3.26
N ILE A 60 -11.73 11.23 4.00
CA ILE A 60 -12.59 10.15 4.50
C ILE A 60 -13.71 10.78 5.33
N ASP A 61 -14.94 10.32 5.08
CA ASP A 61 -16.17 10.85 5.61
C ASP A 61 -17.14 9.68 5.91
N VAL A 62 -17.79 9.73 7.08
CA VAL A 62 -18.90 8.84 7.40
C VAL A 62 -20.16 9.35 6.70
N LYS A 63 -20.68 8.56 5.75
CA LYS A 63 -21.86 8.95 4.97
C LYS A 63 -23.01 9.36 5.88
N ASP A 64 -23.53 10.56 5.65
CA ASP A 64 -24.62 11.19 6.39
C ASP A 64 -24.41 11.27 7.92
N GLY A 65 -23.21 10.98 8.42
CA GLY A 65 -22.91 10.87 9.86
C GLY A 65 -23.69 9.75 10.56
N GLU A 66 -24.10 8.71 9.84
CA GLU A 66 -25.00 7.69 10.36
C GLU A 66 -24.26 6.67 11.25
N LYS A 67 -24.68 6.57 12.52
CA LYS A 67 -24.17 5.59 13.50
C LYS A 67 -24.86 4.24 13.33
N LYS A 68 -24.54 3.55 12.25
CA LYS A 68 -25.14 2.26 11.90
C LYS A 68 -24.09 1.33 11.26
N ASN A 69 -24.17 0.05 11.59
CA ASN A 69 -23.39 -0.98 10.93
C ASN A 69 -23.73 -1.02 9.44
N GLY A 70 -22.71 -0.97 8.60
CA GLY A 70 -22.86 -0.90 7.15
C GLY A 70 -23.06 0.50 6.58
N THR A 71 -22.94 1.56 7.40
CA THR A 71 -22.84 2.92 6.86
C THR A 71 -21.61 3.00 5.96
N PRO A 72 -21.72 3.44 4.70
CA PRO A 72 -20.55 3.55 3.82
C PRO A 72 -19.50 4.52 4.37
N ALA A 73 -18.23 4.10 4.33
CA ALA A 73 -17.13 5.06 4.35
C ALA A 73 -17.00 5.65 2.93
N GLN A 74 -16.97 6.97 2.84
CA GLN A 74 -16.92 7.67 1.56
C GLN A 74 -15.83 8.75 1.56
N LEU A 75 -15.63 9.36 0.40
CA LEU A 75 -14.84 10.56 0.24
C LEU A 75 -15.74 11.77 0.08
N TRP A 76 -15.37 12.85 0.74
CA TRP A 76 -16.08 14.11 0.66
C TRP A 76 -15.12 15.29 0.84
N GLY A 77 -15.55 16.48 0.41
CA GLY A 77 -14.80 17.72 0.63
C GLY A 77 -14.38 17.87 2.10
N CYS A 78 -13.14 18.30 2.33
CA CYS A 78 -12.58 18.42 3.68
C CYS A 78 -13.08 19.68 4.40
N TYR A 79 -13.85 19.52 5.48
CA TYR A 79 -14.41 20.65 6.25
C TYR A 79 -13.88 20.70 7.68
N THR A 80 -13.36 21.85 8.12
CA THR A 80 -12.64 22.03 9.41
C THR A 80 -13.41 21.51 10.63
N CYS A 81 -14.70 21.77 10.73
CA CYS A 81 -15.52 21.41 11.89
C CYS A 81 -16.47 20.24 11.64
N ASN A 82 -16.31 19.52 10.52
CA ASN A 82 -17.13 18.36 10.23
C ASN A 82 -16.62 17.14 11.01
N LYS A 83 -17.41 16.72 12.01
CA LYS A 83 -17.09 15.57 12.86
C LYS A 83 -17.15 14.24 12.12
N ASN A 84 -17.85 14.15 10.99
CA ASN A 84 -17.92 12.93 10.17
C ASN A 84 -16.58 12.57 9.51
N GLN A 85 -15.59 13.46 9.59
CA GLN A 85 -14.31 13.36 8.90
C GLN A 85 -13.12 13.30 9.87
N VAL A 86 -13.36 12.93 11.12
CA VAL A 86 -12.35 12.92 12.18
C VAL A 86 -12.19 11.48 12.62
N PHE A 87 -11.01 10.93 12.40
CA PHE A 87 -10.67 9.55 12.71
C PHE A 87 -9.39 9.51 13.53
N ASP A 88 -9.33 8.55 14.44
CA ASP A 88 -8.17 8.28 15.28
C ASP A 88 -7.65 6.87 15.02
N PHE A 89 -6.32 6.73 15.08
CA PHE A 89 -5.65 5.43 15.04
C PHE A 89 -5.51 4.89 16.46
N HIS A 90 -5.99 3.67 16.70
CA HIS A 90 -5.90 2.99 17.99
C HIS A 90 -5.16 1.66 17.82
N GLY A 91 -3.92 1.61 18.34
CA GLY A 91 -3.10 0.40 18.32
C GLY A 91 -1.67 0.67 17.88
N THR A 92 -1.04 -0.34 17.29
CA THR A 92 0.33 -0.26 16.73
C THR A 92 0.28 -0.14 15.21
N THR A 93 1.42 0.04 14.55
CA THR A 93 1.51 0.10 13.07
C THR A 93 0.86 -1.09 12.39
N ALA A 94 1.10 -2.33 12.88
CA ALA A 94 0.61 -3.56 12.23
C ALA A 94 -0.73 -4.07 12.80
N ASN A 95 -1.25 -3.45 13.85
CA ASN A 95 -2.49 -3.85 14.50
C ASN A 95 -3.21 -2.59 14.99
N ASN A 96 -3.87 -1.92 14.07
CA ASN A 96 -4.53 -0.64 14.30
C ASN A 96 -6.01 -0.71 13.95
N THR A 97 -6.88 -0.11 14.76
CA THR A 97 -8.22 0.24 14.31
C THR A 97 -8.27 1.71 13.90
N VAL A 98 -8.98 2.01 12.82
CA VAL A 98 -9.25 3.38 12.39
C VAL A 98 -10.65 3.75 12.86
N GLN A 99 -10.73 4.41 14.01
CA GLN A 99 -11.99 4.70 14.70
C GLN A 99 -12.51 6.07 14.30
N TRP A 100 -13.82 6.17 14.03
CA TRP A 100 -14.49 7.45 13.89
C TRP A 100 -14.58 8.15 15.26
N THR A 101 -13.89 9.28 15.42
CA THR A 101 -13.69 9.97 16.69
C THR A 101 -15.01 10.34 17.37
N GLY A 102 -15.12 10.04 18.67
CA GLY A 102 -16.35 10.30 19.45
C GLY A 102 -17.51 9.34 19.15
N SER A 103 -17.23 8.22 18.48
CA SER A 103 -18.15 7.11 18.24
C SER A 103 -17.53 5.77 18.65
N ASP A 104 -18.31 4.70 18.58
CA ASP A 104 -17.90 3.30 18.74
C ASP A 104 -17.77 2.56 17.40
N TYR A 105 -17.52 3.28 16.29
CA TYR A 105 -17.44 2.73 14.94
C TYR A 105 -16.02 2.82 14.37
N CYS A 106 -15.61 1.75 13.70
CA CYS A 106 -14.31 1.58 13.07
C CYS A 106 -14.48 1.39 11.55
N LEU A 107 -13.47 1.76 10.76
CA LEU A 107 -13.38 1.32 9.37
C LEU A 107 -13.27 -0.20 9.33
N ASP A 108 -14.11 -0.80 8.51
CA ASP A 108 -14.35 -2.24 8.42
C ASP A 108 -14.31 -2.65 6.95
N LEU A 109 -13.44 -3.61 6.62
CA LEU A 109 -13.43 -4.26 5.32
C LEU A 109 -14.67 -5.15 5.23
N THR A 110 -15.60 -4.78 4.35
CA THR A 110 -16.92 -5.41 4.29
C THR A 110 -16.80 -6.92 4.13
N ASP A 111 -17.45 -7.64 5.03
CA ASP A 111 -17.47 -9.11 5.10
C ASP A 111 -16.09 -9.79 5.20
N GLY A 112 -15.01 -9.02 5.41
CA GLY A 112 -13.64 -9.54 5.49
C GLY A 112 -13.07 -9.99 4.14
N GLU A 113 -13.64 -9.53 3.03
CA GLU A 113 -13.26 -10.00 1.70
C GLU A 113 -12.02 -9.27 1.16
N GLY A 114 -10.92 -10.01 0.95
CA GLY A 114 -9.67 -9.49 0.39
C GLY A 114 -9.62 -9.42 -1.14
N CYS A 115 -10.67 -8.91 -1.77
CA CYS A 115 -10.71 -8.69 -3.22
C CYS A 115 -10.50 -7.22 -3.54
N GLU A 116 -9.84 -6.92 -4.66
CA GLU A 116 -9.86 -5.57 -5.22
C GLU A 116 -11.31 -5.13 -5.45
N GLY A 117 -11.65 -3.92 -5.04
CA GLY A 117 -13.02 -3.42 -5.13
C GLY A 117 -13.89 -3.73 -3.92
N THR A 118 -13.44 -4.52 -2.93
CA THR A 118 -14.21 -4.73 -1.69
C THR A 118 -14.50 -3.38 -1.02
N PRO A 119 -15.77 -3.06 -0.71
CA PRO A 119 -16.11 -1.79 -0.07
C PRO A 119 -15.61 -1.70 1.37
N VAL A 120 -15.35 -0.47 1.82
CA VAL A 120 -15.10 -0.16 3.23
C VAL A 120 -16.33 0.52 3.83
N GLN A 121 -16.72 0.04 5.00
CA GLN A 121 -17.89 0.51 5.74
C GLN A 121 -17.51 0.92 7.16
N LEU A 122 -18.48 1.50 7.87
CA LEU A 122 -18.42 1.67 9.31
C LEU A 122 -19.14 0.49 9.94
N TRP A 123 -18.48 -0.11 10.92
CA TRP A 123 -19.06 -1.13 11.77
C TRP A 123 -18.65 -0.86 13.20
N ARG A 124 -19.48 -1.24 14.17
CA ARG A 124 -19.12 -1.16 15.58
C ARG A 124 -17.76 -1.80 15.80
N CYS A 125 -16.88 -1.11 16.51
CA CYS A 125 -15.56 -1.62 16.84
C CYS A 125 -15.71 -2.90 17.69
N VAL A 126 -15.17 -4.01 17.22
CA VAL A 126 -15.20 -5.31 17.91
C VAL A 126 -13.75 -5.73 18.20
N PRO A 127 -13.35 -5.87 19.47
CA PRO A 127 -11.99 -6.31 19.81
C PRO A 127 -11.64 -7.63 19.13
N GLY A 128 -10.53 -7.67 18.40
CA GLY A 128 -10.05 -8.86 17.71
C GLY A 128 -10.76 -9.19 16.39
N ASN A 129 -11.71 -8.37 15.93
CA ASN A 129 -12.29 -8.52 14.60
C ASN A 129 -11.27 -8.11 13.54
N THR A 130 -10.77 -9.08 12.77
CA THR A 130 -9.70 -8.88 11.79
C THR A 130 -10.09 -7.94 10.65
N ASN A 131 -11.38 -7.87 10.30
CA ASN A 131 -11.92 -6.94 9.28
C ASN A 131 -11.72 -5.46 9.64
N GLN A 132 -11.43 -5.17 10.91
CA GLN A 132 -11.27 -3.81 11.45
C GLN A 132 -9.82 -3.48 11.79
N ILE A 133 -8.89 -4.41 11.51
CA ILE A 133 -7.47 -4.24 11.78
C ILE A 133 -6.75 -3.84 10.50
N TRP A 134 -6.03 -2.74 10.59
CA TRP A 134 -5.30 -2.13 9.50
C TRP A 134 -3.82 -2.03 9.85
N THR A 135 -2.97 -2.34 8.88
CA THR A 135 -1.56 -1.95 8.88
C THR A 135 -1.46 -0.52 8.36
N VAL A 136 -0.89 0.39 9.15
CA VAL A 136 -0.75 1.81 8.83
C VAL A 136 0.73 2.11 8.57
N THR A 137 1.12 2.10 7.31
CA THR A 137 2.52 2.27 6.90
C THR A 137 2.78 3.72 6.51
N GLU A 138 3.74 4.37 7.15
CA GLU A 138 4.16 5.73 6.78
C GLU A 138 4.84 5.70 5.40
N VAL A 139 4.33 6.52 4.48
CA VAL A 139 4.97 6.75 3.18
C VAL A 139 5.94 7.90 3.36
N HIS A 140 7.22 7.55 3.39
CA HIS A 140 8.30 8.52 3.37
C HIS A 140 8.52 8.96 1.92
N GLU A 141 8.27 10.23 1.62
CA GLU A 141 8.84 10.84 0.42
C GLU A 141 10.35 10.95 0.67
N GLU A 142 11.07 9.87 0.39
CA GLU A 142 12.50 9.97 0.17
C GLU A 142 12.66 10.79 -1.11
N LYS A 143 12.82 12.11 -0.94
CA LYS A 143 13.49 12.89 -1.96
C LYS A 143 14.76 12.13 -2.30
N CYS A 144 15.03 11.95 -3.58
CA CYS A 144 16.35 11.57 -4.05
C CYS A 144 17.31 12.73 -3.71
N GLU A 145 17.62 12.91 -2.42
CA GLU A 145 18.80 13.65 -2.00
C GLU A 145 19.92 12.62 -2.04
N ASP A 146 20.98 12.98 -2.76
CA ASP A 146 22.10 12.11 -3.11
C ASP A 146 22.81 11.57 -1.84
N GLU A 147 22.38 10.42 -1.33
CA GLU A 147 22.96 9.79 -0.13
C GLU A 147 24.31 9.13 -0.45
N ALA A 148 25.34 9.95 -0.57
CA ALA A 148 26.65 9.57 -0.07
C ALA A 148 26.64 9.65 1.48
N SER A 149 26.70 8.49 2.11
CA SER A 149 27.15 8.24 3.50
C SER A 149 26.12 8.32 4.64
N SER A 150 25.52 7.16 4.96
CA SER A 150 25.94 6.33 6.11
C SER A 150 25.24 4.96 5.99
N GLY A 151 25.82 3.79 6.16
CA GLY A 151 27.05 3.39 6.81
C GLY A 151 26.78 2.17 7.68
N ALA A 152 26.52 1.01 7.06
CA ALA A 152 26.73 -0.30 7.67
C ALA A 152 27.05 -1.29 6.55
N ALA A 153 28.35 -1.44 6.27
CA ALA A 153 28.88 -2.54 5.51
C ALA A 153 28.60 -3.84 6.28
N GLU A 154 27.65 -4.64 5.83
CA GLU A 154 27.61 -6.04 6.20
C GLU A 154 28.72 -6.77 5.44
N THR A 155 29.71 -7.23 6.20
CA THR A 155 30.75 -8.13 5.74
C THR A 155 30.15 -9.49 5.43
N TYR A 156 29.77 -9.73 4.17
CA TYR A 156 29.63 -11.08 3.66
C TYR A 156 30.99 -11.52 3.13
N ALA A 157 31.72 -12.25 3.96
CA ALA A 157 32.86 -13.02 3.51
C ALA A 157 32.35 -14.06 2.50
N ALA A 158 32.76 -13.89 1.24
CA ALA A 158 32.55 -14.86 0.19
C ALA A 158 33.31 -16.15 0.53
N ALA A 159 32.60 -17.22 0.85
CA ALA A 159 33.13 -18.57 0.71
C ALA A 159 33.11 -18.89 -0.79
N ALA A 160 34.30 -18.99 -1.38
CA ALA A 160 34.51 -19.42 -2.75
C ALA A 160 34.12 -20.90 -2.88
N GLU A 161 33.13 -21.19 -3.71
CA GLU A 161 32.97 -22.50 -4.34
C GLU A 161 34.03 -22.61 -5.45
N GLU A 162 34.87 -23.64 -5.35
CA GLU A 162 35.92 -23.97 -6.32
C GLU A 162 35.29 -24.62 -7.55
N GLU A 163 35.04 -23.86 -8.62
CA GLU A 163 34.71 -24.46 -9.93
C GLU A 163 35.99 -24.95 -10.64
N PRO A 164 36.02 -26.21 -11.14
CA PRO A 164 37.19 -26.78 -11.80
C PRO A 164 37.44 -26.22 -13.21
N ALA A 165 38.72 -26.29 -13.60
CA ALA A 165 39.39 -25.70 -14.75
C ALA A 165 38.69 -25.82 -16.14
N PRO A 166 38.95 -24.86 -17.06
CA PRO A 166 38.37 -24.83 -18.39
C PRO A 166 38.91 -25.93 -19.33
N ALA A 167 38.02 -26.47 -20.16
CA ALA A 167 38.34 -27.40 -21.25
C ALA A 167 39.16 -26.72 -22.37
N PRO A 168 40.08 -27.44 -23.06
CA PRO A 168 40.95 -26.85 -24.07
C PRO A 168 40.26 -26.54 -25.41
N GLU A 169 40.60 -25.38 -25.98
CA GLU A 169 40.22 -24.90 -27.32
C GLU A 169 40.61 -25.89 -28.43
N VAL A 170 39.62 -26.32 -29.23
CA VAL A 170 39.88 -26.97 -30.53
C VAL A 170 39.92 -25.91 -31.60
N THR A 171 41.14 -25.57 -32.01
CA THR A 171 41.45 -24.65 -33.10
C THR A 171 40.91 -25.15 -34.44
N ALA A 172 40.16 -24.29 -35.12
CA ALA A 172 39.67 -24.53 -36.48
C ALA A 172 40.83 -24.62 -37.49
N ARG A 173 40.91 -25.73 -38.23
CA ARG A 173 41.76 -25.85 -39.43
C ARG A 173 40.90 -25.91 -40.69
N ARG A 174 40.92 -24.81 -41.45
CA ARG A 174 40.47 -24.73 -42.86
C ARG A 174 41.32 -25.62 -43.77
N ARG A 175 40.71 -26.51 -44.56
CA ARG A 175 41.18 -26.98 -45.88
C ARG A 175 39.95 -27.30 -46.73
N HIS A 176 39.62 -26.44 -47.71
CA HIS A 176 39.96 -26.51 -49.13
C HIS A 176 39.15 -27.54 -49.94
N PHE A 177 38.34 -26.97 -50.84
CA PHE A 177 37.53 -27.54 -51.91
C PHE A 177 38.28 -28.59 -52.76
N LYS A 178 37.59 -29.67 -53.13
CA LYS A 178 37.80 -30.34 -54.42
C LYS A 178 36.46 -30.74 -55.02
N ASP A 179 36.19 -30.06 -56.12
CA ASP A 179 35.17 -30.34 -57.13
C ASP A 179 35.48 -31.67 -57.82
N THR A 180 34.48 -32.55 -57.99
CA THR A 180 34.53 -33.62 -59.01
C THR A 180 33.13 -34.12 -59.36
N ALA A 181 32.80 -33.96 -60.65
CA ALA A 181 31.62 -34.43 -61.34
C ALA A 181 31.61 -35.95 -61.63
N ARG A 182 30.42 -36.55 -61.79
CA ARG A 182 29.99 -37.51 -62.87
C ARG A 182 28.66 -38.19 -62.50
N ARG A 183 27.61 -38.05 -63.32
CA ARG A 183 27.10 -39.02 -64.35
C ARG A 183 26.80 -40.43 -63.79
N HIS A 184 25.53 -40.83 -63.74
CA HIS A 184 24.80 -41.48 -64.84
C HIS A 184 23.30 -41.51 -64.56
#